data_AF-A0A2D5VTB6-F1
#
_entry.id   AF-A0A2D5VTB6-F1
#
_cell.length_a   1.000
_cell.length_b   1.000
_cell.length_c   1.000
_cell.angle_alpha   90.00
_cell.angle_beta   90.00
_cell.angle_gamma   90.00
#
_symmetry.space_group_name_H-M   'P 1'
#
loop_
_entity.id
_entity.type
_entity.pdbx_description
1 polymer ?
#
loop_
_entity_poly.entity_id
_entity_poly.type
_entity_poly.pdbx_seq_one_letter_code
_entity_poly.pdbx_strand_id
1 'polypeptide(L)'
;MSSFDDFIDDLTGHGADREEMNKKATKGDNEFTRKQFTCESCGGSGLWRGGRNSHGNDKCHTCHGKGFLVTDPKTRAKARARAAEKKVDARRAAITSNIEAMGGGVLGSDRLEALREAGEWSEFAASLYAQHRDGKAFSEKQAAAATRMLDKLEANRKAKAQAANVRRQAAPTVDLAGIKAMFEAAVASGYKRPKYRAEGFVISLAPAHGANAGHLYVKSVDDVYMGKITPEMKFLGVRDAEGSGVEKALAVIAADPKGAAVRYGAKTGECSCCGRTLTDPKSIEAGIGPICADRWGF
;
A
#
# COMPACT_ATOMS: atom_id res chain seq x y z
N MET A 1 -20.74 48.21 59.10
CA MET A 1 -19.48 47.74 59.71
C MET A 1 -19.83 47.21 61.09
N SER A 2 -20.07 45.91 61.18
CA SER A 2 -20.41 45.16 62.40
C SER A 2 -20.27 43.67 62.07
N SER A 3 -19.78 42.90 63.04
CA SER A 3 -19.64 41.44 63.05
C SER A 3 -18.33 40.88 62.48
N PHE A 4 -17.27 40.97 63.29
CA PHE A 4 -16.16 40.00 63.29
C PHE A 4 -15.67 39.64 64.71
N ASP A 5 -16.29 40.18 65.78
CA ASP A 5 -15.83 40.01 67.17
C ASP A 5 -16.72 39.12 68.05
N ASP A 6 -17.82 38.56 67.55
CA ASP A 6 -18.73 37.67 68.32
C ASP A 6 -18.43 36.17 68.16
N PHE A 7 -17.33 35.78 67.50
CA PHE A 7 -17.01 34.36 67.26
C PHE A 7 -15.84 33.82 68.10
N ILE A 8 -15.13 34.67 68.86
CA ILE A 8 -13.92 34.26 69.60
C ILE A 8 -14.18 34.01 71.10
N ASP A 9 -15.38 34.33 71.61
CA ASP A 9 -15.70 34.21 73.05
C ASP A 9 -16.60 33.00 73.40
N ASP A 10 -16.56 31.93 72.58
CA ASP A 10 -17.11 30.60 72.90
C ASP A 10 -16.00 29.54 73.11
N LEU A 11 -14.74 29.99 73.21
CA LEU A 11 -13.56 29.11 73.22
C LEU A 11 -12.90 28.90 74.60
N THR A 12 -13.47 29.41 75.70
CA THR A 12 -12.79 29.35 77.02
C THR A 12 -13.65 28.95 78.22
N GLY A 13 -14.85 28.42 78.03
CA GLY A 13 -15.70 27.95 79.13
C GLY A 13 -15.81 26.43 79.19
N HIS A 14 -14.89 25.74 79.88
CA HIS A 14 -15.05 24.50 80.66
C HIS A 14 -13.69 23.82 80.88
N GLY A 15 -12.98 24.30 81.90
CA GLY A 15 -11.96 23.55 82.62
C GLY A 15 -12.62 22.74 83.72
N ALA A 16 -12.13 21.52 83.95
CA ALA A 16 -12.73 20.37 84.65
C ALA A 16 -13.68 19.62 83.70
N ASP A 17 -13.30 18.52 83.05
CA ASP A 17 -12.96 17.22 83.64
C ASP A 17 -12.02 16.40 82.71
N ARG A 18 -10.82 16.92 82.45
CA ARG A 18 -9.90 16.39 81.43
C ARG A 18 -9.14 15.12 81.85
N GLU A 19 -9.57 14.44 82.90
CA GLU A 19 -9.03 13.15 83.38
C GLU A 19 -9.94 11.94 83.13
N GLU A 20 -11.20 12.11 82.74
CA GLU A 20 -12.09 10.97 82.46
C GLU A 20 -12.16 10.54 80.98
N MET A 21 -11.57 11.30 80.06
CA MET A 21 -11.50 10.95 78.64
C MET A 21 -10.25 10.13 78.24
N ASN A 22 -9.43 9.72 79.20
CA ASN A 22 -8.27 8.85 78.98
C ASN A 22 -8.54 7.39 79.39
N LYS A 23 -9.77 6.90 79.16
CA LYS A 23 -9.97 5.45 79.01
C LYS A 23 -9.46 5.07 77.64
N LYS A 24 -8.19 4.61 77.57
CA LYS A 24 -7.67 3.83 76.45
C LYS A 24 -8.76 2.83 76.05
N ALA A 25 -9.27 2.94 74.82
CA ALA A 25 -10.09 1.90 74.24
C ALA A 25 -9.27 0.61 74.33
N THR A 26 -9.63 -0.25 75.29
CA THR A 26 -9.13 -1.61 75.32
C THR A 26 -9.58 -2.22 74.01
N LYS A 27 -8.63 -2.84 73.32
CA LYS A 27 -8.84 -3.53 72.06
C LYS A 27 -9.83 -4.66 72.34
N GLY A 28 -11.13 -4.34 72.27
CA GLY A 28 -12.18 -5.33 72.29
C GLY A 28 -11.93 -6.25 71.12
N ASP A 29 -11.84 -7.54 71.40
CA ASP A 29 -11.64 -8.61 70.43
C ASP A 29 -12.87 -8.71 69.53
N ASN A 30 -13.05 -7.73 68.64
CA ASN A 30 -13.96 -7.83 67.53
C ASN A 30 -13.28 -8.70 66.48
N GLU A 31 -13.33 -10.01 66.72
CA GLU A 31 -13.01 -11.06 65.75
C GLU A 31 -14.09 -11.07 64.66
N PHE A 32 -14.17 -10.01 63.85
CA PHE A 32 -14.78 -10.11 62.54
C PHE A 32 -13.83 -10.92 61.67
N THR A 33 -13.92 -12.25 61.75
CA THR A 33 -13.27 -13.15 60.79
C THR A 33 -13.69 -12.70 59.39
N ARG A 34 -12.74 -12.10 58.64
CA ARG A 34 -12.99 -11.70 57.25
C ARG A 34 -13.43 -12.94 56.48
N LYS A 35 -14.56 -12.84 55.77
CA LYS A 35 -15.07 -13.94 54.93
C LYS A 35 -13.97 -14.41 53.97
N GLN A 36 -13.67 -15.70 54.05
CA GLN A 36 -12.69 -16.37 53.20
C GLN A 36 -13.44 -17.13 52.10
N PHE A 37 -12.97 -17.01 50.87
CA PHE A 37 -13.53 -17.68 49.70
C PHE A 37 -12.49 -18.63 49.14
N THR A 38 -12.86 -19.88 48.89
CA THR A 38 -11.95 -20.90 48.35
C THR A 38 -11.32 -20.43 47.04
N CYS A 39 -10.00 -20.59 46.90
CA CYS A 39 -9.31 -20.23 45.68
C CYS A 39 -9.62 -21.24 44.57
N GLU A 40 -10.35 -20.81 43.54
CA GLU A 40 -10.74 -21.64 42.39
C GLU A 40 -9.52 -22.18 41.62
N SER A 41 -8.43 -21.40 41.51
CA SER A 41 -7.23 -21.79 40.77
C SER A 41 -6.51 -23.01 41.34
N CYS A 42 -6.59 -23.24 42.65
CA CYS A 42 -5.96 -24.39 43.33
C CYS A 42 -6.98 -25.30 44.03
N GLY A 43 -8.27 -25.04 43.89
CA GLY A 43 -9.34 -25.75 44.60
C GLY A 43 -9.19 -25.74 46.12
N GLY A 44 -8.62 -24.69 46.71
CA GLY A 44 -8.39 -24.60 48.16
C GLY A 44 -7.04 -25.14 48.66
N SER A 45 -6.31 -25.90 47.84
CA SER A 45 -5.07 -26.57 48.30
C SER A 45 -3.90 -25.64 48.59
N GLY A 46 -3.92 -24.41 48.10
CA GLY A 46 -2.78 -23.49 48.20
C GLY A 46 -1.60 -23.86 47.30
N LEU A 47 -1.63 -25.03 46.67
CA LEU A 47 -0.56 -25.55 45.81
C LEU A 47 -0.81 -25.26 44.33
N TRP A 48 0.27 -25.11 43.57
CA TRP A 48 0.23 -24.98 42.11
C TRP A 48 -0.29 -26.26 41.45
N ARG A 49 -1.19 -26.12 40.46
CA ARG A 49 -1.81 -27.26 39.74
C ARG A 49 -1.60 -27.22 38.22
N GLY A 50 -0.95 -26.19 37.69
CA GLY A 50 -0.87 -25.90 36.25
C GLY A 50 0.30 -26.57 35.49
N GLY A 51 0.75 -27.75 35.92
CA GLY A 51 1.89 -28.46 35.31
C GLY A 51 3.26 -28.11 35.92
N ARG A 52 4.36 -28.31 35.19
CA ARG A 52 5.74 -28.12 35.70
C ARG A 52 6.00 -26.66 36.08
N ASN A 53 6.37 -26.40 37.33
CA ASN A 53 6.75 -25.08 37.82
C ASN A 53 8.24 -24.79 37.56
N SER A 54 8.56 -24.10 36.48
CA SER A 54 9.96 -23.69 36.19
C SER A 54 10.60 -22.78 37.24
N HIS A 55 9.82 -22.26 38.19
CA HIS A 55 10.25 -21.29 39.21
C HIS A 55 10.51 -21.91 40.59
N GLY A 56 10.37 -23.24 40.75
CA GLY A 56 10.73 -23.96 41.98
C GLY A 56 9.88 -23.65 43.22
N ASN A 57 8.74 -22.95 43.08
CA ASN A 57 7.78 -22.76 44.17
C ASN A 57 6.49 -23.53 43.92
N ASP A 58 6.06 -24.33 44.89
CA ASP A 58 4.84 -25.13 44.77
C ASP A 58 3.60 -24.34 45.19
N LYS A 59 3.73 -23.05 45.48
CA LYS A 59 2.64 -22.19 45.92
C LYS A 59 1.78 -21.74 44.74
N CYS A 60 0.46 -21.78 44.91
CA CYS A 60 -0.49 -21.24 43.93
C CYS A 60 -0.23 -19.74 43.69
N HIS A 61 -0.08 -19.32 42.44
CA HIS A 61 0.16 -17.92 42.07
C HIS A 61 -1.03 -16.98 42.33
N THR A 62 -2.24 -17.51 42.51
CA THR A 62 -3.44 -16.69 42.75
C THR A 62 -3.63 -16.37 44.23
N CYS A 63 -3.48 -17.36 45.13
CA CYS A 63 -3.66 -17.16 46.58
C CYS A 63 -2.34 -17.13 47.36
N HIS A 64 -1.20 -17.28 46.69
CA HIS A 64 0.14 -17.30 47.27
C HIS A 64 0.32 -18.32 48.41
N GLY A 65 -0.22 -19.53 48.25
CA GLY A 65 -0.12 -20.60 49.25
C GLY A 65 -1.26 -20.67 50.27
N LYS A 66 -2.14 -19.66 50.33
CA LYS A 66 -3.17 -19.57 51.39
C LYS A 66 -4.37 -20.50 51.22
N GLY A 67 -4.64 -21.00 50.01
CA GLY A 67 -5.84 -21.79 49.70
C GLY A 67 -7.13 -20.97 49.57
N PHE A 68 -7.20 -19.77 50.13
CA PHE A 68 -8.37 -18.89 50.04
C PHE A 68 -8.01 -17.48 49.58
N LEU A 69 -9.04 -16.72 49.20
CA LEU A 69 -9.02 -15.31 48.88
C LEU A 69 -9.99 -14.57 49.79
N VAL A 70 -9.69 -13.32 50.11
CA VAL A 70 -10.58 -12.46 50.92
C VAL A 70 -11.57 -11.65 50.07
N THR A 71 -11.43 -11.72 48.75
CA THR A 71 -12.30 -11.04 47.78
C THR A 71 -13.28 -12.04 47.19
N ASP A 72 -14.57 -11.70 47.29
CA ASP A 72 -15.67 -12.48 46.73
C ASP A 72 -15.47 -12.79 45.23
N PRO A 73 -15.68 -14.04 44.78
CA PRO A 73 -15.60 -14.43 43.38
C PRO A 73 -16.40 -13.54 42.42
N LYS A 74 -17.63 -13.11 42.77
CA LYS A 74 -18.43 -12.24 41.89
C LYS A 74 -17.77 -10.88 41.69
N THR A 75 -17.21 -10.33 42.76
CA THR A 75 -16.44 -9.07 42.69
C THR A 75 -15.21 -9.20 41.80
N ARG A 76 -14.45 -10.30 41.93
CA ARG A 76 -13.29 -10.58 41.05
C ARG A 76 -13.71 -10.75 39.58
N ALA A 77 -14.80 -11.45 39.32
CA ALA A 77 -15.35 -11.63 37.97
C ALA A 77 -15.75 -10.27 37.35
N LYS A 78 -16.44 -9.42 38.11
CA LYS A 78 -16.79 -8.05 37.69
C LYS A 78 -15.56 -7.20 37.40
N ALA A 79 -14.51 -7.31 38.22
CA ALA A 79 -13.25 -6.60 37.98
C ALA A 79 -12.55 -7.06 36.70
N ARG A 80 -12.53 -8.38 36.42
CA ARG A 80 -11.99 -8.94 35.17
C ARG A 80 -12.77 -8.46 33.95
N ALA A 81 -14.11 -8.43 34.02
CA ALA A 81 -14.96 -7.92 32.95
C ALA A 81 -14.65 -6.44 32.66
N ARG A 82 -14.60 -5.59 33.69
CA ARG A 82 -14.21 -4.18 33.56
C ARG A 82 -12.81 -3.98 32.99
N ALA A 83 -11.85 -4.82 33.38
CA ALA A 83 -10.49 -4.76 32.83
C ALA A 83 -10.46 -5.14 31.34
N ALA A 84 -11.28 -6.10 30.92
CA ALA A 84 -11.44 -6.46 29.51
C ALA A 84 -12.08 -5.33 28.70
N GLU A 85 -13.14 -4.69 29.21
CA GLU A 85 -13.78 -3.52 28.60
C GLU A 85 -12.78 -2.38 28.43
N LYS A 86 -12.06 -2.00 29.49
CA LYS A 86 -11.00 -0.98 29.42
C LYS A 86 -9.94 -1.27 28.37
N LYS A 87 -9.59 -2.54 28.15
CA LYS A 87 -8.64 -2.93 27.11
C LYS A 87 -9.20 -2.72 25.70
N VAL A 88 -10.49 -2.98 25.49
CA VAL A 88 -11.18 -2.70 24.22
C VAL A 88 -11.24 -1.20 23.97
N ASP A 89 -11.62 -0.42 24.98
CA ASP A 89 -11.69 1.04 24.88
C ASP A 89 -10.32 1.66 24.60
N ALA A 90 -9.27 1.19 25.27
CA ALA A 90 -7.91 1.63 25.01
C ALA A 90 -7.46 1.32 23.57
N ARG A 91 -7.82 0.14 23.03
CA ARG A 91 -7.55 -0.21 21.63
C ARG A 91 -8.31 0.69 20.65
N ARG A 92 -9.59 0.96 20.91
CA ARG A 92 -10.40 1.85 20.08
C ARG A 92 -9.84 3.27 20.11
N ALA A 93 -9.51 3.80 21.29
CA ALA A 93 -8.90 5.11 21.45
C ALA A 93 -7.56 5.22 20.70
N ALA A 94 -6.73 4.18 20.76
CA ALA A 94 -5.50 4.11 19.99
C ALA A 94 -5.73 4.15 18.47
N ILE A 95 -6.70 3.40 17.96
CA ILE A 95 -7.08 3.43 16.53
C ILE A 95 -7.56 4.82 16.12
N THR A 96 -8.44 5.43 16.90
CA THR A 96 -8.92 6.80 16.65
C THR A 96 -7.77 7.81 16.64
N SER A 97 -6.88 7.75 17.63
CA SER A 97 -5.71 8.61 17.72
C SER A 97 -4.78 8.45 16.52
N ASN A 98 -4.63 7.22 16.00
CA ASN A 98 -3.85 6.98 14.79
C ASN A 98 -4.50 7.62 13.55
N ILE A 99 -5.83 7.53 13.40
CA ILE A 99 -6.56 8.17 12.31
C ILE A 99 -6.37 9.69 12.37
N GLU A 100 -6.53 10.28 13.56
CA GLU A 100 -6.32 11.72 13.79
C GLU A 100 -4.88 12.15 13.47
N ALA A 101 -3.88 11.42 13.98
CA ALA A 101 -2.47 11.70 13.73
C ALA A 101 -2.07 11.59 12.26
N MET A 102 -2.84 10.84 11.46
CA MET A 102 -2.66 10.73 10.01
C MET A 102 -3.48 11.76 9.21
N GLY A 103 -4.16 12.72 9.86
CA GLY A 103 -4.91 13.79 9.19
C GLY A 103 -6.42 13.80 9.47
N GLY A 104 -6.91 12.82 10.22
CA GLY A 104 -8.30 12.76 10.70
C GLY A 104 -9.34 12.35 9.65
N GLY A 105 -10.49 11.87 10.14
CA GLY A 105 -11.64 11.51 9.30
C GLY A 105 -11.29 10.60 8.13
N VAL A 106 -11.73 11.00 6.93
CA VAL A 106 -11.50 10.27 5.68
C VAL A 106 -10.01 10.30 5.31
N LEU A 107 -9.36 11.46 5.36
CA LEU A 107 -7.95 11.60 4.98
C LEU A 107 -7.03 10.71 5.82
N GLY A 108 -7.24 10.67 7.14
CA GLY A 108 -6.49 9.79 8.03
C GLY A 108 -6.70 8.31 7.72
N SER A 109 -7.94 7.93 7.38
CA SER A 109 -8.28 6.56 6.97
C SER A 109 -7.62 6.19 5.64
N ASP A 110 -7.66 7.07 4.65
CA ASP A 110 -7.01 6.89 3.35
C ASP A 110 -5.49 6.75 3.49
N ARG A 111 -4.88 7.53 4.38
CA ARG A 111 -3.44 7.45 4.66
C ARG A 111 -3.05 6.17 5.39
N LEU A 112 -3.91 5.62 6.25
CA LEU A 112 -3.70 4.30 6.85
C LEU A 112 -3.81 3.18 5.80
N GLU A 113 -4.71 3.31 4.85
CA GLU A 113 -4.82 2.39 3.73
C GLU A 113 -3.60 2.49 2.80
N ALA A 114 -3.12 3.70 2.53
CA ALA A 114 -1.87 3.90 1.80
C ALA A 114 -0.65 3.30 2.53
N LEU A 115 -0.63 3.31 3.87
CA LEU A 115 0.38 2.57 4.65
C LEU A 115 0.25 1.06 4.47
N ARG A 116 -0.98 0.52 4.41
CA ARG A 116 -1.21 -0.90 4.14
C ARG A 116 -0.62 -1.31 2.79
N GLU A 117 -0.93 -0.55 1.74
CA GLU A 117 -0.42 -0.79 0.38
C GLU A 117 1.11 -0.65 0.33
N ALA A 118 1.66 0.40 0.95
CA ALA A 118 3.10 0.58 1.03
C ALA A 118 3.80 -0.55 1.80
N GLY A 119 3.08 -1.25 2.68
CA GLY A 119 3.57 -2.40 3.43
C GLY A 119 4.02 -3.57 2.55
N GLU A 120 3.59 -3.65 1.29
CA GLU A 120 4.04 -4.69 0.35
C GLU A 120 5.54 -4.58 0.02
N TRP A 121 6.12 -3.39 0.13
CA TRP A 121 7.51 -3.12 -0.23
C TRP A 121 8.29 -2.34 0.83
N SER A 122 7.65 -1.88 1.91
CA SER A 122 8.27 -1.16 3.01
C SER A 122 7.98 -1.85 4.35
N GLU A 123 9.01 -2.42 4.96
CA GLU A 123 8.92 -3.02 6.31
C GLU A 123 8.46 -2.00 7.36
N PHE A 124 8.89 -0.74 7.23
CA PHE A 124 8.42 0.35 8.10
C PHE A 124 6.91 0.53 8.00
N ALA A 125 6.36 0.65 6.79
CA ALA A 125 4.92 0.82 6.58
C ALA A 125 4.13 -0.39 7.08
N ALA A 126 4.61 -1.61 6.78
CA ALA A 126 4.01 -2.85 7.27
C ALA A 126 3.96 -2.90 8.80
N SER A 127 5.05 -2.49 9.47
CA SER A 127 5.12 -2.47 10.93
C SER A 127 4.13 -1.48 11.56
N LEU A 128 3.97 -0.28 10.99
CA LEU A 128 3.01 0.71 11.48
C LEU A 128 1.58 0.28 11.22
N TYR A 129 1.28 -0.29 10.05
CA TYR A 129 -0.05 -0.80 9.78
C TYR A 129 -0.41 -1.96 10.73
N ALA A 130 0.53 -2.86 11.02
CA ALA A 130 0.34 -3.91 12.03
C ALA A 130 0.09 -3.32 13.44
N GLN A 131 0.85 -2.29 13.83
CA GLN A 131 0.65 -1.58 15.11
C GLN A 131 -0.77 -0.98 15.20
N HIS A 132 -1.26 -0.36 14.12
CA HIS A 132 -2.62 0.17 14.03
C HIS A 132 -3.66 -0.95 14.16
N ARG A 133 -3.52 -2.04 13.39
CA ARG A 133 -4.41 -3.21 13.42
C ARG A 133 -4.47 -3.87 14.81
N ASP A 134 -3.35 -3.89 15.52
CA ASP A 134 -3.26 -4.44 16.88
C ASP A 134 -3.85 -3.52 17.95
N GLY A 135 -4.35 -2.33 17.57
CA GLY A 135 -4.95 -1.34 18.46
C GLY A 135 -3.93 -0.65 19.36
N LYS A 136 -2.74 -0.36 18.83
CA LYS A 136 -1.66 0.36 19.53
C LYS A 136 -1.49 1.75 18.91
N ALA A 137 -1.37 2.76 19.77
CA ALA A 137 -1.19 4.14 19.33
C ALA A 137 0.21 4.34 18.73
N PHE A 138 0.30 5.16 17.69
CA PHE A 138 1.55 5.64 17.14
C PHE A 138 2.17 6.64 18.11
N SER A 139 3.50 6.63 18.22
CA SER A 139 4.20 7.79 18.74
C SER A 139 4.12 8.95 17.75
N GLU A 140 4.25 10.18 18.24
CA GLU A 140 4.28 11.38 17.39
C GLU A 140 5.34 11.29 16.28
N LYS A 141 6.51 10.73 16.61
CA LYS A 141 7.59 10.51 15.64
C LYS A 141 7.21 9.50 14.56
N GLN A 142 6.49 8.43 14.92
CA GLN A 142 5.99 7.45 13.95
C GLN A 142 4.96 8.07 13.01
N ALA A 143 3.99 8.82 13.53
CA ALA A 143 2.98 9.50 12.72
C ALA A 143 3.61 10.54 11.77
N ALA A 144 4.57 11.33 12.26
CA ALA A 144 5.28 12.31 11.45
C ALA A 144 6.15 11.65 10.37
N ALA A 145 6.81 10.53 10.67
CA ALA A 145 7.59 9.77 9.71
C ALA A 145 6.72 9.13 8.63
N ALA A 146 5.58 8.54 9.02
CA ALA A 146 4.59 7.98 8.11
C ALA A 146 4.04 9.05 7.16
N THR A 147 3.64 10.20 7.70
CA THR A 147 3.16 11.35 6.91
C THR A 147 4.19 11.77 5.87
N ARG A 148 5.45 12.02 6.27
CA ARG A 148 6.51 12.42 5.32
C ARG A 148 6.77 11.37 4.24
N MET A 149 6.70 10.09 4.59
CA MET A 149 6.86 9.00 3.61
C MET A 149 5.75 9.04 2.57
N LEU A 150 4.49 9.11 3.00
CA LEU A 150 3.33 9.14 2.11
C LEU A 150 3.31 10.40 1.24
N ASP A 151 3.60 11.57 1.81
CA ASP A 151 3.70 12.82 1.07
C ASP A 151 4.77 12.74 -0.03
N LYS A 152 5.92 12.13 0.29
CA LYS A 152 6.99 11.90 -0.69
C LYS A 152 6.57 10.92 -1.78
N LEU A 153 5.82 9.87 -1.45
CA LEU A 153 5.29 8.93 -2.44
C LEU A 153 4.30 9.61 -3.39
N GLU A 154 3.39 10.41 -2.85
CA GLU A 154 2.44 11.18 -3.64
C GLU A 154 3.16 12.19 -4.55
N ALA A 155 4.12 12.95 -4.01
CA ALA A 155 4.94 13.88 -4.77
C ALA A 155 5.70 13.18 -5.90
N ASN A 156 6.32 12.03 -5.63
CA ASN A 156 7.01 11.23 -6.64
C ASN A 156 6.05 10.72 -7.73
N ARG A 157 4.85 10.29 -7.36
CA ARG A 157 3.82 9.84 -8.32
C ARG A 157 3.38 10.99 -9.22
N LYS A 158 3.10 12.17 -8.64
CA LYS A 158 2.75 13.38 -9.39
C LYS A 158 3.88 13.82 -10.32
N ALA A 159 5.12 13.85 -9.83
CA ALA A 159 6.29 14.20 -10.63
C ALA A 159 6.49 13.25 -11.83
N LYS A 160 6.35 11.94 -11.62
CA LYS A 160 6.40 10.95 -12.71
C LYS A 160 5.29 11.15 -13.73
N ALA A 161 4.06 11.39 -13.28
CA ALA A 161 2.93 11.65 -14.17
C ALA A 161 3.12 12.93 -14.98
N GLN A 162 3.60 14.01 -14.34
CA GLN A 162 3.90 15.27 -15.01
C GLN A 162 5.03 15.09 -16.04
N ALA A 163 6.13 14.42 -15.68
CA ALA A 163 7.21 14.13 -16.61
C ALA A 163 6.74 13.30 -17.82
N ALA A 164 5.86 12.32 -17.61
CA ALA A 164 5.27 11.55 -18.69
C ALA A 164 4.40 12.42 -19.61
N ASN A 165 3.59 13.32 -19.05
CA ASN A 165 2.77 14.26 -19.81
C ASN A 165 3.62 15.24 -20.62
N VAL A 166 4.67 15.81 -20.01
CA VAL A 166 5.62 16.70 -20.71
C VAL A 166 6.27 15.96 -21.88
N ARG A 167 6.75 14.73 -21.68
CA ARG A 167 7.31 13.91 -22.77
C ARG A 167 6.29 13.65 -23.88
N ARG A 168 5.03 13.37 -23.54
CA ARG A 168 3.95 13.16 -24.54
C ARG A 168 3.62 14.44 -25.31
N GLN A 169 3.75 15.61 -24.68
CA GLN A 169 3.50 16.90 -25.32
C GLN A 169 4.69 17.35 -26.18
N ALA A 170 5.91 17.10 -25.73
CA ALA A 170 7.15 17.44 -26.45
C ALA A 170 7.50 16.44 -27.56
N ALA A 171 6.88 15.25 -27.58
CA ALA A 171 7.08 14.26 -28.63
C ALA A 171 6.84 14.90 -30.02
N PRO A 172 7.81 14.78 -30.95
CA PRO A 172 7.70 15.40 -32.26
C PRO A 172 6.45 14.89 -32.98
N THR A 173 5.77 15.81 -33.66
CA THR A 173 4.65 15.45 -34.54
C THR A 173 5.25 14.93 -35.83
N VAL A 174 5.59 13.65 -35.84
CA VAL A 174 5.85 12.93 -37.09
C VAL A 174 4.48 12.67 -37.71
N ASP A 175 4.31 13.00 -39.00
CA ASP A 175 3.12 12.54 -39.72
C ASP A 175 3.24 11.02 -39.90
N LEU A 176 2.52 10.28 -39.07
CA LEU A 176 2.51 8.82 -39.07
C LEU A 176 1.28 8.27 -39.80
N ALA A 177 0.46 9.12 -40.44
CA ALA A 177 -0.85 8.74 -41.00
C ALA A 177 -0.77 7.53 -41.93
N GLY A 178 0.24 7.49 -42.81
CA GLY A 178 0.47 6.35 -43.71
C GLY A 178 0.73 5.03 -42.98
N ILE A 179 1.44 5.07 -41.84
CA ILE A 179 1.66 3.87 -41.00
C ILE A 179 0.33 3.39 -40.41
N LYS A 180 -0.50 4.29 -39.88
CA LYS A 180 -1.81 3.89 -39.34
C LYS A 180 -2.69 3.30 -40.43
N ALA A 181 -2.80 3.97 -41.57
CA ALA A 181 -3.61 3.52 -42.70
C ALA A 181 -3.22 2.11 -43.17
N MET A 182 -1.91 1.83 -43.34
CA MET A 182 -1.48 0.49 -43.78
C MET A 182 -1.75 -0.61 -42.74
N PHE A 183 -1.65 -0.30 -41.44
CA PHE A 183 -1.95 -1.26 -40.38
C PHE A 183 -3.46 -1.51 -40.27
N GLU A 184 -4.30 -0.48 -40.45
CA GLU A 184 -5.75 -0.63 -40.51
C GLU A 184 -6.17 -1.47 -41.71
N ALA A 185 -5.58 -1.25 -42.89
CA ALA A 185 -5.80 -2.09 -44.08
C ALA A 185 -5.39 -3.55 -43.82
N ALA A 186 -4.23 -3.78 -43.20
CA ALA A 186 -3.77 -5.11 -42.84
C ALA A 186 -4.71 -5.83 -41.86
N VAL A 187 -5.25 -5.12 -40.86
CA VAL A 187 -6.23 -5.70 -39.94
C VAL A 187 -7.56 -5.98 -40.66
N ALA A 188 -8.04 -5.05 -41.48
CA ALA A 188 -9.28 -5.17 -42.24
C ALA A 188 -9.26 -6.34 -43.23
N SER A 189 -8.09 -6.68 -43.80
CA SER A 189 -7.92 -7.87 -44.65
C SER A 189 -7.90 -9.20 -43.88
N GLY A 190 -8.06 -9.17 -42.54
CA GLY A 190 -8.04 -10.34 -41.68
C GLY A 190 -6.63 -10.80 -41.31
N TYR A 191 -5.60 -9.97 -41.50
CA TYR A 191 -4.25 -10.30 -41.07
C TYR A 191 -4.17 -10.27 -39.54
N LYS A 192 -4.15 -11.45 -38.91
CA LYS A 192 -4.22 -11.61 -37.45
C LYS A 192 -3.10 -10.94 -36.65
N ARG A 193 -1.89 -10.86 -37.21
CA ARG A 193 -0.67 -10.39 -36.51
C ARG A 193 0.25 -9.58 -37.44
N PRO A 194 -0.20 -8.42 -37.93
CA PRO A 194 0.58 -7.60 -38.84
C PRO A 194 1.88 -7.17 -38.17
N LYS A 195 2.99 -7.43 -38.87
CA LYS A 195 4.33 -6.97 -38.57
C LYS A 195 4.90 -6.35 -39.83
N TYR A 196 5.65 -5.27 -39.68
CA TYR A 196 6.20 -4.52 -40.80
C TYR A 196 7.67 -4.22 -40.55
N ARG A 197 8.56 -4.54 -41.51
CA ARG A 197 10.01 -4.40 -41.38
C ARG A 197 10.53 -3.45 -42.44
N ALA A 198 11.03 -2.29 -42.05
CA ALA A 198 11.63 -1.36 -43.00
C ALA A 198 12.53 -0.39 -42.25
N GLU A 199 13.47 0.24 -42.97
CA GLU A 199 14.32 1.31 -42.46
C GLU A 199 15.06 0.97 -41.14
N GLY A 200 15.39 -0.31 -40.92
CA GLY A 200 16.10 -0.80 -39.72
C GLY A 200 15.21 -1.07 -38.50
N PHE A 201 13.88 -0.97 -38.63
CA PHE A 201 12.94 -1.16 -37.54
C PHE A 201 11.81 -2.14 -37.88
N VAL A 202 11.20 -2.66 -36.83
CA VAL A 202 10.04 -3.56 -36.87
C VAL A 202 8.87 -2.88 -36.15
N ILE A 203 7.78 -2.69 -36.87
CA ILE A 203 6.52 -2.14 -36.34
C ILE A 203 5.52 -3.29 -36.19
N SER A 204 4.77 -3.34 -35.09
CA SER A 204 3.76 -4.39 -34.85
C SER A 204 2.62 -3.90 -33.97
N LEU A 205 1.44 -4.54 -34.04
CA LEU A 205 0.34 -4.25 -33.12
C LEU A 205 0.69 -4.61 -31.67
N ALA A 206 0.35 -3.71 -30.75
CA ALA A 206 0.29 -4.03 -29.34
C ALA A 206 -0.87 -5.01 -29.04
N PRO A 207 -0.79 -5.81 -27.96
CA PRO A 207 -1.86 -6.71 -27.57
C PRO A 207 -3.19 -5.99 -27.31
N ALA A 208 -4.29 -6.53 -27.83
CA ALA A 208 -5.63 -5.92 -27.73
C ALA A 208 -6.17 -5.85 -26.29
N HIS A 209 -5.75 -6.74 -25.39
CA HIS A 209 -6.25 -6.81 -24.01
C HIS A 209 -5.33 -6.12 -22.98
N GLY A 210 -4.33 -5.36 -23.42
CA GLY A 210 -3.36 -4.72 -22.54
C GLY A 210 -3.59 -3.21 -22.37
N ALA A 211 -2.85 -2.60 -21.43
CA ALA A 211 -2.83 -1.14 -21.24
C ALA A 211 -2.40 -0.34 -22.49
N ASN A 212 -1.80 -1.01 -23.49
CA ASN A 212 -1.37 -0.44 -24.76
C ASN A 212 -2.27 -0.87 -25.93
N ALA A 213 -3.49 -1.32 -25.69
CA ALA A 213 -4.44 -1.63 -26.76
C ALA A 213 -4.51 -0.46 -27.77
N GLY A 214 -4.52 -0.80 -29.07
CA GLY A 214 -4.54 0.17 -30.17
C GLY A 214 -3.20 0.88 -30.46
N HIS A 215 -2.13 0.63 -29.70
CA HIS A 215 -0.81 1.17 -30.01
C HIS A 215 -0.05 0.29 -31.03
N LEU A 216 0.96 0.87 -31.67
CA LEU A 216 1.96 0.12 -32.44
C LEU A 216 3.29 0.12 -31.69
N TYR A 217 3.88 -1.05 -31.50
CA TYR A 217 5.23 -1.18 -30.96
C TYR A 217 6.27 -1.02 -32.07
N VAL A 218 7.35 -0.33 -31.74
CA VAL A 218 8.50 -0.12 -32.62
C VAL A 218 9.72 -0.74 -31.94
N LYS A 219 10.39 -1.64 -32.66
CA LYS A 219 11.65 -2.27 -32.24
C LYS A 219 12.72 -2.09 -33.30
N SER A 220 14.00 -2.14 -32.95
CA SER A 220 15.05 -2.34 -33.96
C SER A 220 14.99 -3.74 -34.54
N VAL A 221 15.74 -3.97 -35.62
CA VAL A 221 15.99 -5.32 -36.16
C VAL A 221 16.64 -6.27 -35.14
N ASP A 222 17.36 -5.74 -34.16
CA ASP A 222 17.98 -6.50 -33.05
C ASP A 222 17.01 -6.76 -31.88
N ASP A 223 15.70 -6.58 -32.11
CA ASP A 223 14.61 -6.76 -31.12
C ASP A 223 14.65 -5.80 -29.91
N VAL A 224 15.45 -4.73 -29.96
CA VAL A 224 15.49 -3.69 -28.91
C VAL A 224 14.24 -2.80 -29.03
N TYR A 225 13.50 -2.65 -27.94
CA TYR A 225 12.28 -1.84 -27.92
C TYR A 225 12.60 -0.34 -27.96
N MET A 226 12.15 0.33 -29.02
CA MET A 226 12.41 1.76 -29.25
C MET A 226 11.27 2.64 -28.74
N GLY A 227 10.08 2.07 -28.58
CA GLY A 227 8.92 2.82 -28.10
C GLY A 227 7.64 2.37 -28.77
N LYS A 228 6.65 3.26 -28.74
CA LYS A 228 5.33 2.98 -29.30
C LYS A 228 4.74 4.20 -29.99
N ILE A 229 3.94 3.95 -31.02
CA ILE A 229 3.08 4.93 -31.66
C ILE A 229 1.71 4.84 -31.00
N THR A 230 1.19 5.96 -30.51
CA THR A 230 -0.14 6.03 -29.87
C THR A 230 -1.26 6.12 -30.91
N PRO A 231 -2.51 5.83 -30.53
CA PRO A 231 -3.67 6.06 -31.41
C PRO A 231 -3.80 7.51 -31.91
N GLU A 232 -3.29 8.48 -31.15
CA GLU A 232 -3.23 9.90 -31.56
C GLU A 232 -2.01 10.23 -32.42
N MET A 233 -1.36 9.22 -33.01
CA MET A 233 -0.25 9.39 -33.96
C MET A 233 0.99 10.05 -33.37
N LYS A 234 1.23 9.86 -32.07
CA LYS A 234 2.45 10.33 -31.40
C LYS A 234 3.41 9.18 -31.17
N PHE A 235 4.67 9.37 -31.54
CA PHE A 235 5.72 8.43 -31.16
C PHE A 235 6.22 8.73 -29.74
N LEU A 236 6.10 7.74 -28.84
CA LEU A 236 6.61 7.78 -27.47
C LEU A 236 7.85 6.89 -27.38
N GLY A 237 9.01 7.49 -27.66
CA GLY A 237 10.31 6.84 -27.60
C GLY A 237 10.76 6.53 -26.17
N VAL A 238 11.45 5.40 -25.99
CA VAL A 238 12.24 5.13 -24.78
C VAL A 238 13.62 5.78 -24.89
N ARG A 239 14.46 5.66 -23.86
CA ARG A 239 15.81 6.23 -23.87
C ARG A 239 16.64 5.71 -25.04
N ASP A 240 16.53 4.43 -25.37
CA ASP A 240 17.30 3.80 -26.46
C ASP A 240 16.88 4.28 -27.85
N ALA A 241 15.74 4.97 -27.99
CA ALA A 241 15.36 5.62 -29.24
C ALA A 241 16.12 6.93 -29.51
N GLU A 242 16.69 7.56 -28.48
CA GLU A 242 17.42 8.81 -28.61
C GLU A 242 18.67 8.61 -29.49
N GLY A 243 18.81 9.42 -30.54
CA GLY A 243 19.93 9.31 -31.49
C GLY A 243 19.88 8.09 -32.43
N SER A 244 18.91 7.18 -32.27
CA SER A 244 18.78 5.97 -33.10
C SER A 244 18.33 6.22 -34.54
N GLY A 245 17.80 7.42 -34.82
CA GLY A 245 17.18 7.76 -36.11
C GLY A 245 15.77 7.19 -36.31
N VAL A 246 15.16 6.56 -35.29
CA VAL A 246 13.82 5.95 -35.39
C VAL A 246 12.75 6.91 -35.89
N GLU A 247 12.77 8.18 -35.46
CA GLU A 247 11.78 9.18 -35.89
C GLU A 247 11.88 9.47 -37.39
N LYS A 248 13.11 9.53 -37.91
CA LYS A 248 13.38 9.72 -39.34
C LYS A 248 12.95 8.49 -40.15
N ALA A 249 13.22 7.30 -39.63
CA ALA A 249 12.77 6.06 -40.25
C ALA A 249 11.24 5.95 -40.30
N LEU A 250 10.55 6.29 -39.20
CA LEU A 250 9.09 6.31 -39.15
C LEU A 250 8.51 7.33 -40.13
N ALA A 251 9.12 8.52 -40.27
CA ALA A 251 8.70 9.52 -41.25
C ALA A 251 8.83 9.00 -42.69
N VAL A 252 9.95 8.32 -43.01
CA VAL A 252 10.17 7.71 -44.34
C VAL A 252 9.15 6.62 -44.63
N ILE A 253 8.85 5.75 -43.65
CA ILE A 253 7.85 4.70 -43.80
C ILE A 253 6.45 5.30 -43.98
N ALA A 254 6.11 6.34 -43.21
CA ALA A 254 4.78 6.95 -43.28
C ALA A 254 4.53 7.67 -44.61
N ALA A 255 5.56 8.30 -45.19
CA ALA A 255 5.45 8.99 -46.47
C ALA A 255 5.22 8.04 -47.66
N ASP A 256 5.86 6.87 -47.65
CA ASP A 256 5.72 5.86 -48.71
C ASP A 256 5.86 4.43 -48.13
N PRO A 257 4.77 3.89 -47.54
CA PRO A 257 4.80 2.56 -46.95
C PRO A 257 5.15 1.47 -47.97
N LYS A 258 4.56 1.52 -49.16
CA LYS A 258 4.82 0.51 -50.20
C LYS A 258 6.28 0.56 -50.63
N GLY A 259 6.81 1.73 -50.99
CA GLY A 259 8.19 1.84 -51.42
C GLY A 259 9.18 1.48 -50.31
N ALA A 260 8.89 1.76 -49.04
CA ALA A 260 9.70 1.29 -47.92
C ALA A 260 9.75 -0.24 -47.83
N ALA A 261 8.63 -0.92 -48.08
CA ALA A 261 8.55 -2.38 -48.11
C ALA A 261 9.37 -2.97 -49.27
N VAL A 262 9.25 -2.36 -50.46
CA VAL A 262 9.99 -2.76 -51.66
C VAL A 262 11.50 -2.58 -51.47
N ARG A 263 11.94 -1.42 -50.94
CA ARG A 263 13.36 -1.17 -50.62
C ARG A 263 13.90 -2.20 -49.63
N TYR A 264 13.12 -2.55 -48.62
CA TYR A 264 13.51 -3.59 -47.67
C TYR A 264 13.69 -4.95 -48.35
N GLY A 265 12.73 -5.37 -49.17
CA GLY A 265 12.81 -6.64 -49.89
C GLY A 265 13.95 -6.70 -50.90
N ALA A 266 14.19 -5.62 -51.64
CA ALA A 266 15.31 -5.52 -52.56
C ALA A 266 16.67 -5.60 -51.83
N LYS A 267 16.79 -5.00 -50.63
CA LYS A 267 18.03 -5.00 -49.86
C LYS A 267 18.31 -6.33 -49.15
N THR A 268 17.27 -7.01 -48.68
CA THR A 268 17.40 -8.17 -47.78
C THR A 268 17.10 -9.50 -48.45
N GLY A 269 16.39 -9.50 -49.58
CA GLY A 269 15.79 -10.70 -50.15
C GLY A 269 14.61 -11.26 -49.35
N GLU A 270 14.09 -10.52 -48.36
CA GLU A 270 12.98 -10.96 -47.49
C GLU A 270 11.78 -10.01 -47.57
N CYS A 271 10.57 -10.57 -47.53
CA CYS A 271 9.35 -9.75 -47.52
C CYS A 271 9.23 -8.95 -46.21
N SER A 272 9.11 -7.63 -46.31
CA SER A 272 8.91 -6.69 -45.19
C SER A 272 7.80 -7.13 -44.20
N CYS A 273 6.69 -7.67 -44.72
CA CYS A 273 5.51 -7.99 -43.93
C CYS A 273 5.61 -9.35 -43.22
N CYS A 274 5.86 -10.44 -43.96
CA CYS A 274 5.87 -11.78 -43.40
C CYS A 274 7.26 -12.28 -42.97
N GLY A 275 8.34 -11.64 -43.42
CA GLY A 275 9.72 -12.03 -43.14
C GLY A 275 10.17 -13.32 -43.85
N ARG A 276 9.47 -13.76 -44.90
CA ARG A 276 9.89 -14.91 -45.71
C ARG A 276 10.81 -14.45 -46.83
N THR A 277 11.82 -15.27 -47.16
CA THR A 277 12.67 -15.09 -48.34
C THR A 277 11.83 -15.05 -49.62
N LEU A 278 12.09 -14.06 -50.45
CA LEU A 278 11.49 -13.89 -51.77
C LEU A 278 12.17 -14.88 -52.73
N THR A 279 11.42 -15.87 -53.20
CA THR A 279 11.94 -16.96 -54.05
C THR A 279 11.28 -16.98 -55.44
N ASP A 280 10.05 -16.50 -55.54
CA ASP A 280 9.35 -16.34 -56.81
C ASP A 280 9.89 -15.10 -57.57
N PRO A 281 10.24 -15.22 -58.87
CA PRO A 281 10.82 -14.12 -59.64
C PRO A 281 10.00 -12.83 -59.62
N LYS A 282 8.66 -12.92 -59.70
CA LYS A 282 7.79 -11.74 -59.64
C LYS A 282 7.84 -11.07 -58.28
N SER A 283 7.93 -11.86 -57.21
CA SER A 283 8.05 -11.37 -55.83
C SER A 283 9.41 -10.72 -55.57
N ILE A 284 10.48 -11.24 -56.19
CA ILE A 284 11.83 -10.65 -56.14
C ILE A 284 11.83 -9.31 -56.87
N GLU A 285 11.31 -9.26 -58.09
CA GLU A 285 11.22 -8.03 -58.90
C GLU A 285 10.36 -6.96 -58.21
N ALA A 286 9.22 -7.36 -57.64
CA ALA A 286 8.36 -6.46 -56.90
C ALA A 286 8.91 -6.06 -55.51
N GLY A 287 9.92 -6.77 -54.98
CA GLY A 287 10.44 -6.56 -53.62
C GLY A 287 9.44 -6.92 -52.49
N ILE A 288 8.31 -7.54 -52.82
CA ILE A 288 7.28 -7.95 -51.86
C ILE A 288 6.47 -9.11 -52.43
N GLY A 289 6.08 -10.06 -51.56
CA GLY A 289 5.20 -11.15 -51.97
C GLY A 289 3.77 -10.68 -52.26
N PRO A 290 3.09 -11.22 -53.29
CA PRO A 290 1.79 -10.73 -53.76
C PRO A 290 0.69 -10.81 -52.69
N ILE A 291 0.69 -11.87 -51.87
CA ILE A 291 -0.27 -12.03 -50.76
C ILE A 291 -0.09 -10.95 -49.70
N CYS A 292 1.15 -10.52 -49.44
CA CYS A 292 1.43 -9.47 -48.48
C CYS A 292 1.05 -8.10 -49.05
N ALA A 293 1.34 -7.84 -50.32
CA ALA A 293 0.93 -6.60 -50.98
C ALA A 293 -0.60 -6.41 -50.91
N ASP A 294 -1.35 -7.45 -51.30
CA ASP A 294 -2.82 -7.46 -51.25
C ASP A 294 -3.35 -7.21 -49.83
N ARG A 295 -2.85 -7.97 -48.84
CA ARG A 295 -3.30 -7.82 -47.45
C ARG A 295 -3.02 -6.45 -46.85
N TRP A 296 -1.94 -5.79 -47.24
CA TRP A 296 -1.54 -4.48 -46.71
C TRP A 296 -2.12 -3.31 -47.53
N GLY A 297 -2.85 -3.59 -48.61
CA GLY A 297 -3.49 -2.58 -49.46
C GLY A 297 -2.49 -1.79 -50.31
N PHE A 298 -1.43 -2.45 -50.77
CA PHE A 298 -0.39 -1.86 -51.64
C PHE A 298 -0.68 -2.06 -53.12
#